data_AF-X1DKS7-F1
#
_entry.id   AF-X1DKS7-F1
#
_cell.length_a   1.000
_cell.length_b   1.000
_cell.length_c   1.000
_cell.angle_alpha   90.00
_cell.angle_beta   90.00
_cell.angle_gamma   90.00
#
_symmetry.space_group_name_H-M   'P 1'
#
loop_
_entity.id
_entity.type
_entity.pdbx_description
1 polymer ?
#
loop_
_entity_poly.entity_id
_entity_poly.type
_entity_poly.pdbx_seq_one_letter_code
_entity_poly.pdbx_strand_id
1 'polypeptide(L)' 'MQKAAGRVLTAEVMNAHNTFEKPDAVTPAEFKNVEIKNGKILATIPSKSVVVLEVQ' A
#
# COMPACT_ATOMS: atom_id res chain seq x y z
N MET A 1 15.20 5.58 16.27
CA MET A 1 13.76 5.70 15.96
C MET A 1 13.42 4.56 15.03
N GLN A 2 12.45 3.71 15.39
CA GLN A 2 11.99 2.64 14.49
C GLN A 2 11.34 3.28 13.27
N LYS A 3 11.65 2.76 12.07
CA LYS A 3 11.12 3.27 10.81
C LYS A 3 10.49 2.12 10.02
N ALA A 4 9.46 2.44 9.25
CA ALA A 4 8.92 1.54 8.25
C ALA A 4 8.78 2.28 6.92
N ALA A 5 9.13 1.61 5.84
CA ALA A 5 8.77 2.01 4.49
C ALA A 5 7.67 1.09 3.98
N GLY A 6 6.77 1.61 3.14
CA GLY A 6 5.64 0.83 2.67
C GLY A 6 5.32 1.07 1.20
N ARG A 7 4.74 0.05 0.57
CA ARG A 7 4.09 0.16 -0.74
C ARG A 7 2.69 -0.42 -0.68
N VAL A 8 1.78 0.14 -1.46
CA VAL A 8 0.39 -0.30 -1.57
C VAL A 8 0.01 -0.47 -3.03
N LEU A 9 -0.64 -1.57 -3.35
CA LEU A 9 -1.38 -1.76 -4.59
C LEU A 9 -2.87 -1.74 -4.24
N THR A 10 -3.66 -0.86 -4.85
CA THR A 10 -5.10 -0.75 -4.55
C THR A 10 -5.86 -0.17 -5.75
N ALA A 11 -7.17 -0.34 -5.74
CA ALA A 11 -8.09 0.25 -6.70
C ALA A 11 -9.47 0.47 -6.07
N GLU A 12 -10.23 1.45 -6.59
CA GLU A 12 -11.58 1.73 -6.11
C GLU A 12 -12.58 0.63 -6.51
N VAL A 13 -12.38 0.00 -7.67
CA VAL A 13 -13.29 -1.01 -8.23
C VAL A 13 -12.67 -2.41 -8.09
N MET A 14 -13.48 -3.38 -7.67
CA MET A 14 -13.02 -4.76 -7.36
C MET A 14 -12.42 -5.50 -8.56
N ASN A 15 -12.88 -5.21 -9.77
CA ASN A 15 -12.40 -5.82 -11.02
C ASN A 15 -11.49 -4.88 -11.83
N ALA A 16 -10.93 -3.84 -11.20
CA ALA A 16 -9.93 -2.99 -11.84
C ALA A 16 -8.71 -3.82 -12.26
N HIS A 17 -8.24 -3.59 -13.49
CA HIS A 17 -7.10 -4.29 -14.08
C HIS A 17 -6.44 -3.42 -15.16
N ASN A 18 -5.22 -3.78 -15.51
CA ASN A 18 -4.46 -3.11 -16.57
C ASN A 18 -4.89 -3.67 -17.93
N THR A 19 -5.02 -2.79 -18.93
CA THR A 19 -5.27 -3.15 -20.33
C THR A 19 -4.12 -2.68 -21.21
N PHE A 20 -4.12 -3.01 -22.50
CA PHE A 20 -3.10 -2.52 -23.43
C PHE A 20 -3.15 -1.00 -23.60
N GLU A 21 -4.33 -0.41 -23.57
CA GLU A 21 -4.55 1.04 -23.67
C GLU A 21 -4.26 1.76 -22.34
N LYS A 22 -4.41 1.06 -21.21
CA LYS A 22 -4.17 1.59 -19.86
C LYS A 22 -3.30 0.62 -19.05
N PRO A 23 -1.99 0.55 -19.34
CA PRO A 23 -1.11 -0.45 -18.74
C PRO A 23 -0.83 -0.21 -17.25
N ASP A 24 -1.02 1.02 -16.76
CA ASP A 24 -0.67 1.42 -15.39
C ASP A 24 -1.88 1.84 -14.55
N ALA A 25 -3.08 1.34 -14.88
CA ALA A 25 -4.32 1.66 -14.16
C ALA A 25 -4.29 1.18 -12.69
N VAL A 26 -3.58 0.08 -12.42
CA VAL A 26 -3.37 -0.52 -11.09
C VAL A 26 -1.87 -0.82 -10.96
N THR A 27 -1.15 0.02 -10.22
CA THR A 27 0.31 -0.08 -10.02
C THR A 27 0.72 0.26 -8.58
N PRO A 28 1.82 -0.30 -8.03
CA PRO A 28 2.19 -0.06 -6.64
C PRO A 28 2.61 1.40 -6.38
N ALA A 29 1.97 2.04 -5.40
CA ALA A 29 2.27 3.37 -4.92
C ALA A 29 2.95 3.35 -3.55
N GLU A 30 3.49 4.50 -3.13
CA GLU A 30 4.04 4.68 -1.78
C GLU A 30 2.93 4.58 -0.71
N PHE A 31 3.17 3.82 0.36
CA PHE A 31 2.24 3.69 1.47
C PHE A 31 2.73 4.49 2.69
N LYS A 32 2.02 5.59 2.99
CA LYS A 32 2.37 6.54 4.07
C LYS A 32 1.58 6.35 5.36
N ASN A 33 0.50 5.55 5.34
CA ASN A 33 -0.39 5.38 6.47
C ASN A 33 0.14 4.31 7.44
N VAL A 34 1.39 4.46 7.88
CA VAL A 34 2.06 3.57 8.82
C VAL A 34 2.82 4.36 9.87
N GLU A 35 2.67 3.98 11.13
CA GLU A 35 3.40 4.55 12.26
C GLU A 35 3.88 3.44 13.18
N ILE A 36 5.07 3.63 13.76
CA ILE A 36 5.60 2.73 14.79
C ILE A 36 5.54 3.45 16.14
N LYS A 37 4.74 2.92 17.07
CA LYS A 37 4.57 3.46 18.43
C LYS A 37 4.80 2.36 19.46
N ASN A 38 5.72 2.58 20.39
CA ASN A 38 6.02 1.66 21.49
C ASN A 38 6.27 0.21 21.02
N GLY A 39 7.01 0.02 19.92
CA GLY A 39 7.28 -1.30 19.35
C GLY A 39 6.11 -1.95 18.61
N LYS A 40 5.01 -1.23 18.40
CA LYS A 40 3.84 -1.70 17.64
C LYS A 40 3.71 -0.94 16.33
N ILE A 41 3.34 -1.66 15.27
CA ILE A 41 3.03 -1.08 13.97
C ILE A 41 1.52 -0.81 13.93
N LEU A 42 1.16 0.45 13.68
CA LEU A 42 -0.21 0.85 13.41
C LEU A 42 -0.27 1.29 11.95
N ALA A 43 -1.16 0.67 11.17
CA ALA A 43 -1.34 1.00 9.76
C ALA A 43 -2.83 1.06 9.40
N THR A 44 -3.19 2.02 8.54
CA THR A 44 -4.55 2.12 7.98
C THR A 44 -4.55 1.54 6.58
N ILE A 45 -5.09 0.33 6.44
CA ILE A 45 -5.08 -0.43 5.19
C ILE A 45 -6.29 -0.04 4.34
N PRO A 46 -6.11 0.45 3.10
CA PRO A 46 -7.21 0.74 2.21
C PRO A 46 -8.02 -0.52 1.88
N SER A 47 -9.32 -0.36 1.58
CA SER A 47 -10.11 -1.48 1.03
C SER A 47 -9.49 -1.97 -0.29
N LYS A 48 -9.64 -3.26 -0.62
CA LYS A 48 -9.17 -3.83 -1.90
C LYS A 48 -7.70 -3.51 -2.15
N SER A 49 -6.85 -3.84 -1.18
CA SER A 49 -5.43 -3.51 -1.24
C SER A 49 -4.52 -4.66 -0.83
N VAL A 50 -3.31 -4.60 -1.37
CA VAL A 50 -2.15 -5.37 -0.92
C VAL A 50 -1.12 -4.37 -0.42
N VAL A 51 -0.70 -4.50 0.83
CA VAL A 51 0.29 -3.61 1.46
C VAL A 51 1.51 -4.44 1.85
N VAL A 52 2.69 -3.95 1.51
CA VAL A 52 3.99 -4.49 1.94
C VAL A 52 4.66 -3.44 2.82
N LEU A 53 5.14 -3.86 3.98
CA LEU A 53 5.89 -3.04 4.91
C LEU A 53 7.29 -3.62 5.11
N GLU A 54 8.30 -2.77 4.95
CA GLU A 54 9.68 -3.04 5.32
C GLU A 54 9.95 -2.34 6.65
N VAL A 55 10.34 -3.09 7.68
CA VAL A 55 10.65 -2.57 9.02
C VAL A 55 12.16 -2.56 9.21
N GLN A 56 12.71 -1.43 9.66
CA GLN A 56 14.15 -1.16 9.81
C GLN A 56 14.60 -1.11 11.27
#